data_AF-A0A3N0YSA0-F1
#
_entry.id   AF-A0A3N0YSA0-F1
#
_cell.length_a   1.000
_cell.length_b   1.000
_cell.length_c   1.000
_cell.angle_alpha   90.00
_cell.angle_beta   90.00
_cell.angle_gamma   90.00
#
_symmetry.space_group_name_H-M   'P 1'
#
loop_
_entity.id
_entity.type
_entity.pdbx_description
1 polymer ?
#
loop_
_entity_poly.entity_id
_entity_poly.type
_entity_poly.pdbx_seq_one_letter_code
_entity_poly.pdbx_strand_id
1 'polypeptide(L)'
;MRRVTLRCAARLVFAALWLLVEVCRAESGAPSLAERVIWAVNAGGDAHTDVHGIHFKKDPLEGRVGKASDYGVRLPILRSSPEDQILYQTERYNEDTFGYEVPIREEGDYILVMKYAEVYFAQSQQKVFDVRLNGHVVVKDLDIFDRVGHSTAHDEIVPFSIKRGKLSVHGEVSTFNGKLTVEFVKGYYDNPKICALYVMKGKLEDVPKLQPHPGLEKREEEEEEEEEGEGTEGEKKSASTSPKNPVRSGPRTPNPYATDNSSLMFPILVAFGVFIPTLFCLCRL
;
A
#
# COMPACT_ATOMS: atom_id res chain seq x y z
N MET A 1 1.40 42.98 -59.41
CA MET A 1 0.64 42.83 -58.15
C MET A 1 0.28 41.38 -57.79
N ARG A 2 -0.11 40.50 -58.73
CA ARG A 2 -0.51 39.08 -58.45
C ARG A 2 0.55 38.15 -57.83
N ARG A 3 1.86 38.39 -58.00
CA ARG A 3 2.92 37.52 -57.46
C ARG A 3 3.25 37.79 -55.99
N VAL A 4 2.92 38.98 -55.48
CA VAL A 4 3.18 39.37 -54.09
C VAL A 4 2.11 38.80 -53.16
N THR A 5 0.85 38.76 -53.62
CA THR A 5 -0.28 38.19 -52.89
C THR A 5 -0.14 36.68 -52.69
N LEU A 6 0.38 35.94 -53.67
CA LEU A 6 0.57 34.48 -53.58
C LEU A 6 1.66 34.09 -52.56
N ARG A 7 2.73 34.88 -52.47
CA ARG A 7 3.81 34.65 -51.48
C ARG A 7 3.36 34.98 -50.06
N CYS A 8 2.49 35.97 -49.88
CA CYS A 8 1.89 36.28 -48.58
C CYS A 8 0.90 35.19 -48.14
N ALA A 9 0.05 34.70 -49.05
CA ALA A 9 -0.89 33.63 -48.77
C ALA A 9 -0.17 32.32 -48.38
N ALA A 10 0.91 31.95 -49.08
CA ALA A 10 1.70 30.77 -48.72
C ALA A 10 2.34 30.89 -47.34
N ARG A 11 2.89 32.07 -46.98
CA ARG A 11 3.48 32.30 -45.65
C ARG A 11 2.46 32.25 -44.52
N LEU A 12 1.24 32.74 -44.76
CA LEU A 12 0.13 32.66 -43.80
C LEU A 12 -0.35 31.22 -43.60
N VAL A 13 -0.42 30.42 -44.66
CA VAL A 13 -0.78 28.98 -44.56
C VAL A 13 0.30 28.21 -43.82
N PHE A 14 1.58 28.46 -44.09
CA PHE A 14 2.68 27.84 -43.35
C PHE A 14 2.67 28.26 -41.87
N ALA A 15 2.44 29.54 -41.57
CA ALA A 15 2.33 30.01 -40.19
C ALA A 15 1.12 29.39 -39.46
N ALA A 16 -0.02 29.24 -40.14
CA ALA A 16 -1.20 28.59 -39.59
C ALA A 16 -1.00 27.09 -39.38
N LEU A 17 -0.31 26.39 -40.30
CA LEU A 17 0.06 24.98 -40.13
C LEU A 17 1.06 24.81 -38.98
N TRP A 18 2.00 25.73 -38.84
CA TRP A 18 2.99 25.72 -37.77
C TRP A 18 2.35 26.01 -36.40
N LEU A 19 1.40 26.95 -36.35
CA LEU A 19 0.57 27.19 -35.17
C LEU A 19 -0.31 25.98 -34.83
N LEU A 20 -0.90 25.31 -35.83
CA LEU A 20 -1.69 24.10 -35.60
C LEU A 20 -0.82 22.96 -35.07
N VAL A 21 0.43 22.83 -35.54
CA VAL A 21 1.40 21.87 -35.00
C VAL A 21 1.82 22.23 -33.56
N GLU A 22 2.01 23.51 -33.24
CA GLU A 22 2.29 23.95 -31.87
C GLU A 22 1.09 23.78 -30.93
N VAL A 23 -0.13 24.04 -31.39
CA VAL A 23 -1.37 23.81 -30.63
C VAL A 23 -1.59 22.31 -30.39
N CYS A 24 -1.32 21.45 -31.38
CA CYS A 24 -1.33 19.99 -31.17
C CYS A 24 -0.20 19.50 -30.25
N ARG A 25 0.90 20.25 -30.13
CA ARG A 25 2.02 19.91 -29.23
C ARG A 25 1.80 20.44 -27.80
N ALA A 26 0.95 21.45 -27.64
CA ALA A 26 0.58 22.03 -26.35
C ALA A 26 -0.41 21.16 -25.55
N GLU A 27 -1.06 20.19 -26.19
CA GLU A 27 -1.90 19.17 -25.53
C GLU A 27 -1.11 17.93 -25.04
N SER A 28 0.23 17.94 -25.06
CA SER A 28 0.97 16.94 -24.29
C SER A 28 0.93 17.31 -22.80
N GLY A 29 -0.24 17.13 -22.17
CA GLY A 29 -0.32 16.97 -20.73
C GLY A 29 0.66 15.90 -20.27
N ALA A 30 1.13 16.00 -19.03
CA ALA A 30 1.96 14.94 -18.45
C ALA A 30 1.30 13.57 -18.71
N PRO A 31 2.08 12.54 -19.10
CA PRO A 31 1.51 11.24 -19.43
C PRO A 31 0.63 10.74 -18.29
N SER A 32 -0.52 10.20 -18.64
CA SER A 32 -1.46 9.66 -17.65
C SER A 32 -0.76 8.60 -16.79
N LEU A 33 -1.27 8.34 -15.58
CA LEU A 33 -0.69 7.31 -14.71
C LEU A 33 -0.60 5.96 -15.43
N ALA A 34 -1.65 5.59 -16.15
CA ALA A 34 -1.74 4.39 -16.96
C ALA A 34 -0.61 4.28 -18.02
N GLU A 35 -0.26 5.39 -18.69
CA GLU A 35 0.83 5.42 -19.69
C GLU A 35 2.21 5.21 -19.07
N ARG A 36 2.37 5.54 -17.78
CA ARG A 36 3.63 5.36 -17.05
C ARG A 36 3.79 3.95 -16.50
N VAL A 37 2.73 3.16 -16.42
CA VAL A 37 2.79 1.77 -15.98
C VAL A 37 3.36 0.90 -17.09
N ILE A 38 4.47 0.22 -16.80
CA ILE A 38 5.12 -0.68 -17.77
C ILE A 38 4.64 -2.13 -17.61
N TRP A 39 4.14 -2.47 -16.43
CA TRP A 39 3.71 -3.83 -16.11
C TRP A 39 2.79 -3.85 -14.90
N ALA A 40 1.69 -4.59 -14.96
CA ALA A 40 0.72 -4.72 -13.87
C ALA A 40 0.04 -6.10 -13.94
N VAL A 41 -0.17 -6.73 -12.77
CA VAL A 41 -0.77 -8.06 -12.63
C VAL A 41 -1.72 -8.11 -11.43
N ASN A 42 -2.90 -8.67 -11.65
CA ASN A 42 -3.82 -9.07 -10.59
C ASN A 42 -3.49 -10.52 -10.18
N ALA A 43 -2.93 -10.72 -8.99
CA ALA A 43 -2.47 -12.02 -8.54
C ALA A 43 -3.65 -12.87 -8.04
N GLY A 44 -3.72 -14.10 -8.51
CA GLY A 44 -4.82 -15.03 -8.22
C GLY A 44 -6.15 -14.71 -8.91
N GLY A 45 -6.22 -13.63 -9.69
CA GLY A 45 -7.45 -13.18 -10.35
C GLY A 45 -7.32 -12.99 -11.87
N ASP A 46 -8.45 -12.65 -12.48
CA ASP A 46 -8.53 -12.26 -13.89
C ASP A 46 -8.06 -10.81 -14.12
N ALA A 47 -7.97 -10.41 -15.39
CA ALA A 47 -7.59 -9.06 -15.77
C ALA A 47 -8.61 -8.02 -15.27
N HIS A 48 -8.12 -6.86 -14.87
CA HIS A 48 -8.94 -5.77 -14.33
C HIS A 48 -8.29 -4.41 -14.65
N THR A 49 -9.11 -3.38 -14.87
CA THR A 49 -8.63 -2.00 -15.04
C THR A 49 -9.11 -1.17 -13.87
N ASP A 50 -8.19 -0.53 -13.16
CA ASP A 50 -8.52 0.28 -11.99
C ASP A 50 -9.12 1.65 -12.36
N VAL A 51 -9.61 2.38 -11.35
CA VAL A 51 -10.17 3.74 -11.52
C VAL A 51 -9.19 4.77 -12.08
N HIS A 52 -7.88 4.48 -12.04
CA HIS A 52 -6.82 5.34 -12.58
C HIS A 52 -6.41 4.94 -14.01
N GLY A 53 -7.08 3.94 -14.59
CA GLY A 53 -6.84 3.43 -15.94
C GLY A 53 -5.68 2.43 -16.03
N ILE A 54 -5.12 1.97 -14.91
CA ILE A 54 -4.06 0.94 -14.89
C ILE A 54 -4.70 -0.41 -15.23
N HIS A 55 -4.27 -0.98 -16.36
CA HIS A 55 -4.74 -2.30 -16.79
C HIS A 55 -3.88 -3.43 -16.19
N PHE A 56 -4.37 -4.05 -15.12
CA PHE A 56 -3.82 -5.26 -14.52
C PHE A 56 -4.11 -6.47 -15.38
N LYS A 57 -3.06 -7.16 -15.80
CA LYS A 57 -3.20 -8.40 -16.57
C LYS A 57 -3.62 -9.54 -15.64
N LYS A 58 -4.28 -10.53 -16.23
CA LYS A 58 -4.52 -11.83 -15.59
C LYS A 58 -3.21 -12.44 -15.10
N ASP A 59 -3.26 -13.11 -13.96
CA ASP A 59 -2.09 -13.71 -13.33
C ASP A 59 -1.33 -14.67 -14.26
N PRO A 60 -0.06 -14.37 -14.61
CA PRO A 60 0.72 -15.26 -15.45
C PRO A 60 1.09 -16.57 -14.75
N LEU A 61 1.10 -16.64 -13.42
CA LEU A 61 1.50 -17.83 -12.66
C LEU A 61 0.37 -18.85 -12.49
N GLU A 62 -0.85 -18.54 -12.97
CA GLU A 62 -2.00 -19.45 -12.94
C GLU A 62 -1.65 -20.81 -13.57
N GLY A 63 -1.99 -21.89 -12.87
CA GLY A 63 -1.71 -23.27 -13.28
C GLY A 63 -0.23 -23.67 -13.24
N ARG A 64 0.68 -22.80 -12.77
CA ARG A 64 2.14 -23.05 -12.77
C ARG A 64 2.77 -22.98 -11.38
N VAL A 65 2.52 -21.92 -10.63
CA VAL A 65 3.20 -21.66 -9.34
C VAL A 65 2.20 -21.14 -8.31
N GLY A 66 2.21 -21.71 -7.11
CA GLY A 66 1.33 -21.31 -6.02
C GLY A 66 -0.15 -21.58 -6.27
N LYS A 67 -0.99 -21.13 -5.34
CA LYS A 67 -2.44 -21.30 -5.33
C LYS A 67 -3.10 -19.93 -5.44
N ALA A 68 -4.09 -19.83 -6.34
CA ALA A 68 -4.98 -18.68 -6.40
C ALA A 68 -6.08 -18.82 -5.35
N SER A 69 -6.49 -17.71 -4.75
CA SER A 69 -7.57 -17.64 -3.76
C SER A 69 -8.45 -16.43 -4.05
N ASP A 70 -9.76 -16.66 -4.00
CA ASP A 70 -10.82 -15.65 -4.12
C ASP A 70 -11.53 -15.43 -2.78
N TYR A 71 -10.95 -15.91 -1.67
CA TYR A 71 -11.58 -15.87 -0.35
C TYR A 71 -12.01 -14.44 0.05
N GLY A 72 -11.21 -13.44 -0.32
CA GLY A 72 -11.47 -12.03 -0.03
C GLY A 72 -12.70 -11.45 -0.75
N VAL A 73 -13.19 -12.06 -1.84
CA VAL A 73 -14.35 -11.55 -2.63
C VAL A 73 -15.62 -11.42 -1.79
N ARG A 74 -15.70 -12.18 -0.69
CA ARG A 74 -16.84 -12.21 0.23
C ARG A 74 -16.84 -11.03 1.22
N LEU A 75 -15.75 -10.27 1.28
CA LEU A 75 -15.47 -9.28 2.31
C LEU A 75 -15.29 -7.91 1.65
N PRO A 76 -15.88 -6.85 2.22
CA PRO A 76 -15.54 -5.49 1.81
C PRO A 76 -14.10 -5.18 2.23
N ILE A 77 -13.28 -4.66 1.30
CA ILE A 77 -11.92 -4.23 1.63
C ILE A 77 -11.90 -2.74 1.93
N LEU A 78 -11.64 -2.39 3.20
CA LEU A 78 -11.52 -1.01 3.65
C LEU A 78 -10.34 -0.31 2.96
N ARG A 79 -10.42 1.02 2.87
CA ARG A 79 -9.44 1.93 2.24
C ARG A 79 -9.33 1.85 0.70
N SER A 80 -10.05 0.94 0.04
CA SER A 80 -10.06 0.79 -1.41
C SER A 80 -11.37 1.30 -2.03
N SER A 81 -11.31 1.74 -3.30
CA SER A 81 -12.51 2.11 -4.04
C SER A 81 -13.36 0.85 -4.32
N PRO A 82 -14.70 0.93 -4.40
CA PRO A 82 -15.53 -0.24 -4.69
C PRO A 82 -15.18 -0.95 -6.00
N GLU A 83 -14.72 -0.20 -7.00
CA GLU A 83 -14.34 -0.72 -8.32
C GLU A 83 -13.00 -1.49 -8.25
N ASP A 84 -12.06 -1.02 -7.42
CA ASP A 84 -10.71 -1.60 -7.30
C ASP A 84 -10.61 -2.68 -6.21
N GLN A 85 -11.70 -2.95 -5.45
CA GLN A 85 -11.69 -3.95 -4.39
C GLN A 85 -11.17 -5.31 -4.87
N ILE A 86 -11.46 -5.68 -6.12
CA ILE A 86 -11.01 -6.94 -6.70
C ILE A 86 -9.49 -7.12 -6.64
N LEU A 87 -8.71 -6.04 -6.76
CA LEU A 87 -7.24 -6.04 -6.68
C LEU A 87 -6.70 -6.33 -5.28
N TYR A 88 -7.57 -6.35 -4.27
CA TYR A 88 -7.27 -6.70 -2.88
C TYR A 88 -8.03 -7.95 -2.42
N GLN A 89 -9.03 -8.41 -3.17
CA GLN A 89 -9.87 -9.56 -2.83
C GLN A 89 -9.37 -10.88 -3.40
N THR A 90 -8.69 -10.85 -4.55
CA THR A 90 -7.99 -12.01 -5.09
C THR A 90 -6.54 -12.00 -4.65
N GLU A 91 -5.98 -13.18 -4.41
CA GLU A 91 -4.58 -13.32 -4.03
C GLU A 91 -3.93 -14.59 -4.60
N ARG A 92 -2.62 -14.53 -4.78
CA ARG A 92 -1.78 -15.72 -4.93
C ARG A 92 -0.92 -15.89 -3.70
N TYR A 93 -0.92 -17.11 -3.17
CA TYR A 93 0.02 -17.53 -2.13
C TYR A 93 0.74 -18.81 -2.54
N ASN A 94 1.84 -19.12 -1.89
CA ASN A 94 2.56 -20.37 -2.14
C ASN A 94 3.17 -20.91 -0.84
N GLU A 95 3.31 -22.24 -0.75
CA GLU A 95 3.93 -22.91 0.41
C GLU A 95 5.45 -22.70 0.46
N ASP A 96 6.05 -22.32 -0.68
CA ASP A 96 7.45 -21.96 -0.85
C ASP A 96 7.61 -20.51 -1.36
N THR A 97 8.86 -20.04 -1.41
CA THR A 97 9.22 -18.77 -2.06
C THR A 97 8.78 -18.76 -3.53
N PHE A 98 8.13 -17.69 -3.96
CA PHE A 98 7.72 -17.49 -5.36
C PHE A 98 7.88 -16.03 -5.77
N GLY A 99 7.79 -15.73 -7.06
CA GLY A 99 7.98 -14.37 -7.52
C GLY A 99 7.55 -14.12 -8.96
N TYR A 100 7.61 -12.85 -9.35
CA TYR A 100 7.33 -12.39 -10.70
C TYR A 100 8.60 -11.87 -11.37
N GLU A 101 8.70 -12.08 -12.68
CA GLU A 101 9.72 -11.46 -13.53
C GLU A 101 9.11 -10.33 -14.36
N VAL A 102 9.60 -9.11 -14.17
CA VAL A 102 9.15 -7.93 -14.90
C VAL A 102 10.23 -7.52 -15.91
N PRO A 103 9.97 -7.56 -17.22
CA PRO A 103 10.93 -7.12 -18.23
C PRO A 103 11.01 -5.58 -18.24
N ILE A 104 12.20 -5.02 -18.01
CA ILE A 104 12.45 -3.57 -18.05
C ILE A 104 13.57 -3.29 -19.04
N ARG A 105 13.27 -2.51 -20.09
CA ARG A 105 14.21 -2.22 -21.19
C ARG A 105 14.85 -0.84 -21.10
N GLU A 106 14.18 0.09 -20.43
CA GLU A 106 14.61 1.48 -20.36
C GLU A 106 15.27 1.77 -19.02
N GLU A 107 16.30 2.62 -19.05
CA GLU A 107 16.84 3.23 -17.84
C GLU A 107 15.88 4.30 -17.32
N GLY A 108 15.87 4.50 -16.01
CA GLY A 108 14.96 5.44 -15.37
C GLY A 108 14.76 5.17 -13.89
N ASP A 109 13.96 6.05 -13.29
CA ASP A 109 13.48 5.88 -11.92
C ASP A 109 12.08 5.26 -11.99
N TYR A 110 11.87 4.23 -11.17
CA TYR A 110 10.69 3.39 -11.17
C TYR A 110 10.15 3.20 -9.76
N ILE A 111 8.87 2.91 -9.68
CA ILE A 111 8.17 2.55 -8.45
C ILE A 111 7.55 1.17 -8.65
N LEU A 112 7.83 0.25 -7.73
CA LEU A 112 7.09 -0.99 -7.56
C LEU A 112 6.03 -0.75 -6.48
N VAL A 113 4.77 -0.99 -6.82
CA VAL A 113 3.66 -0.96 -5.86
C VAL A 113 3.11 -2.38 -5.73
N MET A 114 3.04 -2.85 -4.49
CA MET A 114 2.55 -4.18 -4.15
C MET A 114 1.33 -4.03 -3.23
N LYS A 115 0.22 -4.61 -3.65
CA LYS A 115 -1.09 -4.50 -3.00
C LYS A 115 -1.39 -5.76 -2.20
N TYR A 116 -1.79 -5.57 -0.96
CA TYR A 116 -2.09 -6.62 0.01
C TYR A 116 -3.39 -6.32 0.77
N ALA A 117 -4.08 -7.36 1.20
CA ALA A 117 -5.09 -7.29 2.25
C ALA A 117 -5.09 -8.60 3.03
N GLU A 118 -5.04 -8.58 4.36
CA GLU A 118 -5.20 -9.80 5.16
C GLU A 118 -6.68 -10.13 5.32
N VAL A 119 -7.10 -11.30 4.84
CA VAL A 119 -8.52 -11.71 4.80
C VAL A 119 -8.77 -13.04 5.49
N TYR A 120 -7.71 -13.76 5.89
CA TYR A 120 -7.81 -15.10 6.47
C TYR A 120 -7.44 -15.10 7.95
N PHE A 121 -6.32 -14.46 8.31
CA PHE A 121 -5.84 -14.41 9.68
C PHE A 121 -6.40 -13.20 10.43
N ALA A 122 -6.71 -13.41 11.71
CA ALA A 122 -7.33 -12.41 12.58
C ALA A 122 -6.40 -11.95 13.72
N GLN A 123 -5.10 -12.26 13.64
CA GLN A 123 -4.10 -11.90 14.65
C GLN A 123 -2.73 -11.64 14.01
N SER A 124 -1.96 -10.73 14.61
CA SER A 124 -0.56 -10.48 14.25
C SER A 124 0.29 -11.73 14.47
N GLN A 125 1.42 -11.80 13.77
CA GLN A 125 2.43 -12.85 13.83
C GLN A 125 1.92 -14.24 13.42
N GLN A 126 0.84 -14.31 12.63
CA GLN A 126 0.37 -15.56 12.01
C GLN A 126 0.95 -15.74 10.62
N LYS A 127 1.11 -14.65 9.86
CA LYS A 127 1.70 -14.63 8.52
C LYS A 127 2.73 -13.53 8.44
N VAL A 128 3.99 -13.95 8.34
CA VAL A 128 5.14 -13.06 8.25
C VAL A 128 6.07 -13.58 7.16
N PHE A 129 6.42 -12.72 6.21
CA PHE A 129 7.29 -13.07 5.08
C PHE A 129 8.13 -11.87 4.63
N ASP A 130 9.23 -12.13 3.93
CA ASP A 130 10.05 -11.06 3.35
C ASP A 130 9.69 -10.84 1.89
N VAL A 131 9.97 -9.64 1.39
CA VAL A 131 9.92 -9.30 -0.03
C VAL A 131 11.31 -8.92 -0.51
N ARG A 132 11.75 -9.52 -1.61
CA ARG A 132 13.01 -9.21 -2.27
C ARG A 132 12.81 -8.66 -3.67
N LEU A 133 13.70 -7.75 -4.05
CA LEU A 133 13.77 -7.14 -5.36
C LEU A 133 15.18 -7.35 -5.92
N ASN A 134 15.31 -8.18 -6.96
CA ASN A 134 16.59 -8.55 -7.54
C ASN A 134 17.60 -9.09 -6.49
N GLY A 135 17.09 -9.87 -5.53
CA GLY A 135 17.87 -10.42 -4.41
C GLY A 135 18.04 -9.50 -3.19
N HIS A 136 17.73 -8.21 -3.30
CA HIS A 136 17.78 -7.25 -2.19
C HIS A 136 16.51 -7.32 -1.35
N VAL A 137 16.61 -7.39 -0.02
CA VAL A 137 15.42 -7.35 0.85
C VAL A 137 14.87 -5.93 0.88
N VAL A 138 13.65 -5.74 0.40
CA VAL A 138 12.98 -4.42 0.31
C VAL A 138 11.90 -4.24 1.36
N VAL A 139 11.26 -5.34 1.77
CA VAL A 139 10.35 -5.37 2.92
C VAL A 139 10.73 -6.58 3.75
N LYS A 140 11.03 -6.36 5.04
CA LYS A 140 11.43 -7.40 5.96
C LYS A 140 10.32 -7.66 6.98
N ASP A 141 10.09 -8.93 7.30
CA ASP A 141 9.13 -9.37 8.32
C ASP A 141 7.73 -8.76 8.10
N LEU A 142 7.23 -8.76 6.85
CA LEU A 142 5.94 -8.18 6.50
C LEU A 142 4.80 -8.98 7.15
N ASP A 143 4.11 -8.32 8.08
CA ASP A 143 2.88 -8.78 8.72
C ASP A 143 1.74 -7.84 8.35
N ILE A 144 0.91 -8.26 7.39
CA ILE A 144 -0.17 -7.41 6.85
C ILE A 144 -1.22 -7.14 7.93
N PHE A 145 -1.52 -8.13 8.79
CA PHE A 145 -2.49 -7.95 9.87
C PHE A 145 -2.00 -6.93 10.89
N ASP A 146 -0.72 -7.00 11.27
CA ASP A 146 -0.16 -6.05 12.23
C ASP A 146 -0.16 -4.61 11.71
N ARG A 147 -0.02 -4.44 10.38
CA ARG A 147 -0.01 -3.11 9.73
C ARG A 147 -1.39 -2.47 9.64
N VAL A 148 -2.41 -3.22 9.21
CA VAL A 148 -3.71 -2.65 8.82
C VAL A 148 -4.94 -3.42 9.34
N GLY A 149 -4.72 -4.50 10.09
CA GLY A 149 -5.77 -5.39 10.57
C GLY A 149 -6.40 -6.24 9.47
N HIS A 150 -7.62 -6.70 9.74
CA HIS A 150 -8.38 -7.59 8.87
C HIS A 150 -9.17 -6.81 7.81
N SER A 151 -9.24 -7.33 6.59
CA SER A 151 -10.05 -6.78 5.48
C SER A 151 -9.76 -5.32 5.16
N THR A 152 -8.50 -4.90 5.26
CA THR A 152 -8.06 -3.54 4.97
C THR A 152 -6.98 -3.58 3.89
N ALA A 153 -7.07 -2.67 2.92
CA ALA A 153 -6.05 -2.51 1.88
C ALA A 153 -4.74 -1.95 2.46
N HIS A 154 -3.63 -2.54 2.04
CA HIS A 154 -2.27 -2.14 2.36
C HIS A 154 -1.41 -2.15 1.09
N ASP A 155 -0.66 -1.07 0.88
CA ASP A 155 0.24 -0.93 -0.27
C ASP A 155 1.68 -0.76 0.23
N GLU A 156 2.57 -1.64 -0.22
CA GLU A 156 4.02 -1.46 -0.07
C GLU A 156 4.57 -0.80 -1.32
N ILE A 157 5.26 0.32 -1.14
CA ILE A 157 5.76 1.16 -2.23
C ILE A 157 7.28 1.19 -2.18
N VAL A 158 7.92 0.63 -3.21
CA VAL A 158 9.37 0.49 -3.28
C VAL A 158 9.92 1.29 -4.48
N PRO A 159 10.55 2.45 -4.24
CA PRO A 159 11.27 3.17 -5.29
C PRO A 159 12.59 2.49 -5.61
N PHE A 160 12.90 2.37 -6.90
CA PHE A 160 14.19 1.86 -7.39
C PHE A 160 14.61 2.61 -8.65
N SER A 161 15.90 2.57 -8.98
CA SER A 161 16.42 3.20 -10.20
C SER A 161 17.28 2.23 -10.99
N ILE A 162 17.20 2.33 -12.33
CA ILE A 162 18.05 1.60 -13.26
C ILE A 162 18.87 2.61 -14.04
N LYS A 163 20.20 2.60 -13.84
CA LYS A 163 21.14 3.54 -14.48
C LYS A 163 22.40 2.78 -14.89
N ARG A 164 22.80 2.92 -16.15
CA ARG A 164 24.00 2.29 -16.72
C ARG A 164 24.05 0.78 -16.47
N GLY A 165 22.94 0.09 -16.67
CA GLY A 165 22.81 -1.36 -16.43
C GLY A 165 22.95 -1.80 -14.97
N LYS A 166 22.80 -0.89 -14.01
CA LYS A 166 22.77 -1.20 -12.57
C LYS A 166 21.42 -0.85 -11.98
N LEU A 167 20.92 -1.73 -11.11
CA LEU A 167 19.74 -1.48 -10.30
C LEU A 167 20.18 -0.94 -8.94
N SER A 168 19.50 0.11 -8.47
CA SER A 168 19.69 0.63 -7.11
C SER A 168 18.36 0.70 -6.36
N VAL A 169 18.34 0.13 -5.15
CA VAL A 169 17.18 0.09 -4.25
C VAL A 169 17.69 0.20 -2.81
N HIS A 170 17.07 1.05 -1.98
CA HIS A 170 17.48 1.32 -0.59
C HIS A 170 18.98 1.59 -0.38
N GLY A 171 19.67 2.20 -1.35
CA GLY A 171 21.11 2.46 -1.30
C GLY A 171 22.00 1.27 -1.65
N GLU A 172 21.42 0.07 -1.82
CA GLU A 172 22.12 -1.08 -2.38
C GLU A 172 22.14 -0.99 -3.91
N VAL A 173 23.18 -1.56 -4.53
CA VAL A 173 23.39 -1.52 -5.98
C VAL A 173 23.78 -2.91 -6.48
N SER A 174 23.11 -3.39 -7.52
CA SER A 174 23.42 -4.66 -8.21
C SER A 174 23.45 -4.51 -9.73
N THR A 175 23.97 -5.52 -10.41
CA THR A 175 23.90 -5.60 -11.88
C THR A 175 22.49 -5.91 -12.31
N PHE A 176 22.00 -5.22 -13.34
CA PHE A 176 20.67 -5.41 -13.91
C PHE A 176 20.77 -6.06 -15.29
N ASN A 177 20.01 -7.14 -15.50
CA ASN A 177 20.06 -7.96 -16.71
C ASN A 177 18.83 -7.77 -17.63
N GLY A 178 18.04 -6.71 -17.41
CA GLY A 178 16.82 -6.44 -18.18
C GLY A 178 15.56 -7.09 -17.60
N LYS A 179 15.68 -7.87 -16.53
CA LYS A 179 14.55 -8.46 -15.80
C LYS A 179 14.63 -8.10 -14.32
N LEU A 180 13.57 -7.50 -13.82
CA LEU A 180 13.38 -7.27 -12.39
C LEU A 180 12.70 -8.51 -11.80
N THR A 181 13.34 -9.14 -10.82
CA THR A 181 12.71 -10.21 -10.03
C THR A 181 12.11 -9.64 -8.76
N VAL A 182 10.84 -9.95 -8.51
CA VAL A 182 10.15 -9.63 -7.25
C VAL A 182 9.81 -10.95 -6.59
N GLU A 183 10.43 -11.25 -5.45
CA GLU A 183 10.30 -12.54 -4.76
C GLU A 183 9.64 -12.34 -3.39
N PHE A 184 8.63 -13.14 -3.10
CA PHE A 184 7.99 -13.23 -1.79
C PHE A 184 8.55 -14.47 -1.09
N VAL A 185 9.38 -14.24 -0.08
CA VAL A 185 10.23 -15.25 0.53
C VAL A 185 9.51 -15.92 1.69
N LYS A 186 9.43 -17.26 1.65
CA LYS A 186 8.84 -18.04 2.74
C LYS A 186 9.65 -17.88 4.02
N GLY A 187 9.02 -17.29 5.03
CA GLY A 187 9.53 -17.23 6.41
C GLY A 187 9.13 -18.46 7.23
N TYR A 188 9.36 -18.38 8.55
CA TYR A 188 9.00 -19.45 9.50
C TYR A 188 7.48 -19.59 9.73
N TYR A 189 6.72 -18.51 9.54
CA TYR A 189 5.28 -18.42 9.80
C TYR A 189 4.45 -19.04 8.67
N ASP A 190 3.28 -18.49 8.34
CA ASP A 190 2.48 -18.97 7.21
C ASP A 190 3.07 -18.55 5.84
N ASN A 191 2.30 -18.76 4.77
CA ASN A 191 2.72 -18.66 3.38
C ASN A 191 2.80 -17.21 2.89
N PRO A 192 3.84 -16.83 2.12
CA PRO A 192 3.88 -15.54 1.44
C PRO A 192 2.70 -15.42 0.48
N LYS A 193 2.20 -14.20 0.31
CA LYS A 193 1.07 -13.91 -0.58
C LYS A 193 1.16 -12.51 -1.17
N ILE A 194 0.39 -12.26 -2.22
CA ILE A 194 0.24 -10.95 -2.86
C ILE A 194 -1.13 -10.88 -3.55
N CYS A 195 -1.77 -9.70 -3.54
CA CYS A 195 -3.07 -9.50 -4.19
C CYS A 195 -2.92 -8.93 -5.59
N ALA A 196 -2.13 -7.87 -5.75
CA ALA A 196 -1.79 -7.32 -7.05
C ALA A 196 -0.45 -6.59 -6.98
N LEU A 197 0.18 -6.34 -8.12
CA LEU A 197 1.36 -5.50 -8.18
C LEU A 197 1.48 -4.81 -9.54
N TYR A 198 2.12 -3.65 -9.55
CA TYR A 198 2.48 -2.95 -10.77
C TYR A 198 3.81 -2.22 -10.64
N VAL A 199 4.45 -1.99 -11.78
CA VAL A 199 5.67 -1.21 -11.93
C VAL A 199 5.38 -0.03 -12.84
N MET A 200 5.71 1.17 -12.37
CA MET A 200 5.54 2.41 -13.12
C MET A 200 6.82 3.23 -13.15
N LYS A 201 6.99 4.03 -14.21
CA LYS A 201 8.06 5.02 -14.32
C LYS A 201 7.62 6.31 -13.61
N GLY A 202 8.46 6.85 -12.73
CA GLY A 202 8.12 8.07 -11.99
C GLY A 202 8.68 8.10 -10.58
N LYS A 203 8.08 8.95 -9.75
CA LYS A 203 8.47 9.19 -8.36
C LYS A 203 7.37 8.75 -7.40
N LEU A 204 7.69 8.73 -6.11
CA LEU A 204 6.77 8.33 -5.04
C LEU A 204 5.49 9.19 -5.01
N GLU A 205 5.62 10.49 -5.31
CA GLU A 205 4.51 11.46 -5.34
C GLU A 205 3.44 11.13 -6.40
N ASP A 206 3.79 10.33 -7.41
CA ASP A 206 2.90 9.96 -8.49
C ASP A 206 1.96 8.79 -8.15
N VAL A 207 2.23 8.08 -7.04
CA VAL A 207 1.49 6.88 -6.67
C VAL A 207 0.13 7.25 -6.06
N PRO A 208 -1.00 6.72 -6.58
CA PRO A 208 -2.30 6.91 -5.95
C PRO A 208 -2.32 6.43 -4.51
N LYS A 209 -2.82 7.28 -3.60
CA LYS A 209 -2.90 6.95 -2.18
C LYS A 209 -4.22 6.25 -1.88
N LEU A 210 -4.14 5.23 -1.02
CA LEU A 210 -5.31 4.60 -0.41
C LEU A 210 -6.14 5.61 0.39
N GLN A 211 -7.43 5.34 0.54
CA GLN A 211 -8.28 6.16 1.41
C GLN A 211 -7.76 6.08 2.86
N PRO A 212 -8.01 7.10 3.69
CA PRO A 212 -7.60 7.09 5.09
C PRO A 212 -8.16 5.88 5.85
N HIS A 213 -7.41 5.41 6.84
CA HIS A 213 -7.86 4.30 7.66
C HIS A 213 -8.98 4.77 8.61
N PRO A 214 -10.14 4.08 8.67
CA PRO A 214 -11.19 4.42 9.63
C PRO A 214 -10.64 4.32 11.06
N GLY A 215 -10.63 5.43 11.81
CA GLY A 215 -10.18 5.48 13.21
C GLY A 215 -8.68 5.72 13.45
N LEU A 216 -7.91 6.03 12.41
CA LEU A 216 -6.50 6.45 12.48
C LEU A 216 -6.34 7.81 11.77
N GLU A 217 -7.17 8.79 12.14
CA GLU A 217 -6.97 10.17 11.69
C GLU A 217 -5.72 10.72 12.37
N LYS A 218 -4.62 10.76 11.60
CA LYS A 218 -3.35 11.49 11.75
C LYS A 218 -2.81 11.71 13.17
N ARG A 219 -2.05 10.74 13.65
CA ARG A 219 -0.96 10.98 14.62
C ARG A 219 0.25 11.72 13.99
N GLU A 220 0.36 11.72 12.66
CA GLU A 220 1.47 12.36 11.93
C GLU A 220 1.41 13.90 11.94
N GLU A 221 0.21 14.51 12.06
CA GLU A 221 0.10 15.97 12.23
C GLU A 221 0.40 16.42 13.66
N GLU A 222 0.12 15.58 14.66
CA GLU A 222 0.40 15.89 16.07
C GLU A 222 1.91 15.83 16.39
N GLU A 223 2.67 14.92 15.76
CA GLU A 223 4.12 14.81 15.98
C GLU A 223 4.93 15.97 15.34
N GLU A 224 4.44 16.59 14.25
CA GLU A 224 5.07 17.79 13.66
C GLU A 224 4.74 19.08 14.44
N GLU A 225 3.56 19.19 15.05
CA GLU A 225 3.20 20.33 15.91
C GLU A 225 3.94 20.32 17.26
N GLU A 226 4.32 19.15 17.79
CA GLU A 226 5.07 19.04 19.05
C GLU A 226 6.56 19.42 18.91
N GLU A 227 7.20 19.22 17.74
CA GLU A 227 8.61 19.61 17.55
C GLU A 227 8.82 21.13 17.33
N GLU A 228 7.81 21.87 16.86
CA GLU A 228 7.92 23.34 16.66
C GLU A 228 7.57 24.17 17.91
N GLY A 229 7.03 23.54 18.97
CA GLY A 229 6.50 24.23 20.16
C GLY A 229 7.48 24.51 21.30
N GLU A 230 8.65 23.86 21.36
CA GLU A 230 9.58 23.98 22.49
C GLU A 230 10.90 24.67 22.12
N GLY A 231 10.90 26.01 22.10
CA GLY A 231 12.12 26.80 21.95
C GLY A 231 12.09 28.14 22.66
N THR A 232 12.56 28.18 23.92
CA THR A 232 13.22 29.29 24.70
C THR A 232 13.04 29.01 26.21
N GLU A 233 13.97 29.12 27.17
CA GLU A 233 15.34 29.66 27.35
C GLU A 233 15.96 29.01 28.63
N GLY A 234 17.30 28.97 28.76
CA GLY A 234 17.99 28.86 30.07
C GLY A 234 19.33 28.11 30.13
N GLU A 235 20.43 28.84 30.38
CA GLU A 235 21.85 28.43 30.25
C GLU A 235 22.51 27.53 31.35
N LYS A 236 23.49 26.72 30.89
CA LYS A 236 24.86 26.41 31.43
C LYS A 236 25.07 25.70 32.79
N LYS A 237 25.66 24.47 32.78
CA LYS A 237 27.13 24.15 32.92
C LYS A 237 27.46 22.66 33.26
N SER A 238 28.57 22.20 32.66
CA SER A 238 29.60 21.21 33.07
C SER A 238 29.39 19.68 33.12
N ALA A 239 30.19 19.03 32.26
CA ALA A 239 31.12 17.89 32.46
C ALA A 239 30.64 16.44 32.70
N SER A 240 31.00 15.60 31.71
CA SER A 240 31.41 14.18 31.73
C SER A 240 30.48 13.13 32.33
N THR A 241 30.13 12.12 31.51
CA THR A 241 30.38 10.66 31.66
C THR A 241 29.33 9.90 30.83
N SER A 242 29.76 8.96 29.98
CA SER A 242 28.86 8.08 29.21
C SER A 242 27.83 7.38 30.10
N PRO A 243 26.59 7.13 29.63
CA PRO A 243 26.13 5.73 29.64
C PRO A 243 25.13 5.34 28.54
N LYS A 244 25.03 4.02 28.36
CA LYS A 244 24.02 3.24 27.63
C LYS A 244 22.60 3.80 27.84
N ASN A 245 21.82 3.95 26.77
CA ASN A 245 20.37 4.17 26.87
C ASN A 245 19.63 2.82 26.89
N PRO A 246 19.07 2.39 28.03
CA PRO A 246 17.99 1.41 28.03
C PRO A 246 16.72 2.11 27.50
N VAL A 247 16.00 1.44 26.60
CA VAL A 247 14.69 1.87 26.11
C VAL A 247 13.77 2.06 27.32
N ARG A 248 13.42 3.30 27.64
CA ARG A 248 12.37 3.60 28.63
C ARG A 248 11.04 3.24 28.00
N SER A 249 10.49 2.09 28.38
CA SER A 249 9.10 1.78 28.15
C SER A 249 8.25 2.88 28.79
N GLY A 250 7.45 3.58 27.98
CA GLY A 250 6.41 4.47 28.48
C GLY A 250 5.44 3.72 29.40
N PRO A 251 4.57 4.42 30.15
CA PRO A 251 3.54 3.79 30.94
C PRO A 251 2.74 2.82 30.07
N ARG A 252 2.56 1.57 30.51
CA ARG A 252 1.71 0.60 29.83
C ARG A 252 0.35 1.25 29.60
N THR A 253 0.00 1.48 28.34
CA THR A 253 -1.35 1.91 27.94
C THR A 253 -2.34 0.92 28.54
N PRO A 254 -3.26 1.37 29.42
CA PRO A 254 -4.31 0.50 29.92
C PRO A 254 -5.10 0.02 28.71
N ASN A 255 -5.29 -1.29 28.59
CA ASN A 255 -6.07 -1.87 27.51
C ASN A 255 -7.47 -1.21 27.51
N PRO A 256 -7.91 -0.54 26.44
CA PRO A 256 -9.17 0.23 26.41
C PRO A 256 -10.41 -0.66 26.60
N TYR A 257 -10.25 -1.98 26.56
CA TYR A 257 -11.30 -2.97 26.83
C TYR A 257 -11.23 -3.59 28.24
N ALA A 258 -10.30 -3.15 29.10
CA ALA A 258 -10.22 -3.65 30.49
C ALA A 258 -11.40 -3.17 31.37
N THR A 259 -12.18 -2.20 30.88
CA THR A 259 -13.33 -1.62 31.61
C THR A 259 -14.66 -2.17 31.12
N ASP A 260 -14.72 -3.43 30.69
CA ASP A 260 -16.00 -4.06 30.36
C ASP A 260 -16.67 -4.60 31.64
N ASN A 261 -17.24 -3.68 32.43
CA ASN A 261 -18.10 -4.00 33.58
C ASN A 261 -19.47 -4.61 33.15
N SER A 262 -19.65 -4.89 31.86
CA SER A 262 -20.82 -5.58 31.30
C SER A 262 -21.02 -7.00 31.87
N SER A 263 -19.94 -7.62 32.35
CA SER A 263 -19.96 -8.91 33.06
C SER A 263 -20.67 -8.88 34.42
N LEU A 264 -20.81 -7.71 35.06
CA LEU A 264 -21.54 -7.54 36.33
C LEU A 264 -23.01 -7.14 36.13
N MET A 265 -23.37 -6.51 35.02
CA MET A 265 -24.77 -6.08 34.79
C MET A 265 -25.70 -7.26 34.45
N PHE A 266 -25.20 -8.26 33.73
CA PHE A 266 -25.99 -9.43 33.35
C PHE A 266 -26.50 -10.26 34.55
N PRO A 267 -25.67 -10.63 35.54
CA PRO A 267 -26.15 -11.37 36.72
C PRO A 267 -27.10 -10.55 37.61
N ILE A 268 -26.95 -9.22 37.68
CA ILE A 268 -27.86 -8.35 38.44
C ILE A 268 -29.25 -8.28 37.80
N LEU A 269 -29.32 -8.15 36.47
CA LEU A 269 -30.60 -8.14 35.74
C LEU A 269 -31.32 -9.50 35.82
N VAL A 270 -30.57 -10.60 35.76
CA VAL A 270 -31.13 -11.95 35.97
C VAL A 270 -31.62 -12.12 37.41
N ALA A 271 -30.91 -11.59 38.40
CA ALA A 271 -31.36 -11.62 39.80
C ALA A 271 -32.68 -10.88 39.99
N PHE A 272 -32.85 -9.66 39.43
CA PHE A 272 -34.13 -8.94 39.51
C PHE A 272 -35.25 -9.61 38.72
N GLY A 273 -34.95 -10.18 37.54
CA GLY A 273 -35.92 -10.88 36.69
C GLY A 273 -36.50 -12.14 37.32
N VAL A 274 -35.74 -12.83 38.18
CA VAL A 274 -36.19 -14.05 38.90
C VAL A 274 -36.75 -13.71 40.29
N PHE A 275 -36.24 -12.66 40.95
CA PHE A 275 -36.66 -12.29 42.30
C PHE A 275 -38.06 -11.66 42.36
N ILE A 276 -38.43 -10.81 41.39
CA ILE A 276 -39.72 -10.11 41.41
C ILE A 276 -40.92 -11.08 41.25
N PRO A 277 -40.91 -12.06 40.31
CA PRO A 277 -41.99 -13.02 40.19
C PRO A 277 -42.05 -14.02 41.35
N THR A 278 -40.90 -14.43 41.90
CA THR A 278 -40.86 -15.38 43.03
C THR A 278 -41.34 -14.74 44.33
N LEU A 279 -41.04 -13.46 44.56
CA LEU A 279 -41.59 -12.70 45.68
C LEU A 279 -43.12 -12.53 45.54
N PHE A 280 -43.62 -12.27 44.34
CA PHE A 280 -45.06 -12.16 44.07
C PHE A 280 -45.80 -13.50 44.29
N CYS A 281 -45.17 -14.61 43.92
CA CYS A 281 -45.72 -15.96 44.15
C CYS A 281 -45.66 -16.41 45.62
N LEU A 282 -44.65 -15.97 46.40
CA LEU A 282 -44.49 -16.33 47.81
C LEU A 282 -45.27 -15.43 48.77
N CYS A 283 -45.55 -14.18 48.40
CA CYS A 283 -46.23 -13.21 49.26
C CYS A 283 -47.77 -13.23 49.19
N ARG A 284 -48.39 -14.15 48.44
CA ARG A 284 -49.84 -14.41 48.41
C ARG A 284 -50.71 -13.14 48.55
N LEU A 285 -50.90 -12.43 47.44
CA LEU A 285 -52.10 -11.63 47.19
C LEU A 285 -52.98 -12.40 46.21
#